data_AF-A0A9K3L0L5-F1
#
_entry.id   AF-A0A9K3L0L5-F1
#
_cell.length_a   1.000
_cell.length_b   1.000
_cell.length_c   1.000
_cell.angle_alpha   90.00
_cell.angle_beta   90.00
_cell.angle_gamma   90.00
#
_symmetry.space_group_name_H-M   'P 1'
#
loop_
_entity.id
_entity.type
_entity.pdbx_description
1 polymer ?
#
loop_
_entity_poly.entity_id
_entity_poly.type
_entity_poly.pdbx_seq_one_letter_code
_entity_poly.pdbx_strand_id
1 'polypeptide(L)'
;MTSTKKIYRKLHNDKIRKEAEERDRNTSDCEHHSAAQVLPVNQVAVDAREGKSSVFDSDDAHQFAMEDEMPPEIIKLKDPPPTAPPVVEFIEWEGGIELAPIVPDFDDEAEDLDDDVDDDARSRASGTRGGPSMMKLVMQAILARLREELTRTRRRAATPPDLTMHKTGIEMGDAQISERRHRHNLDMAQRVYRDFPNVGHYDTWKIDVLQKLVEQNTGKLLFPGWACVSDYFETDESFVTVPMHTSDLHDKLLRKVQQLEEIGGYHPRLSSDVKFICKSWGVPLPFLPVIRRGECRLFSMLMLNDLQKFDDNRMAHLWIEHVNGRDIFPKLPVQLKKYHRY
;
A
#
# COMPACT_ATOMS: atom_id res chain seq x y z
N MET A 1 14.07 15.86 40.90
CA MET A 1 13.61 15.43 39.55
C MET A 1 14.70 15.35 38.48
N THR A 2 15.98 15.62 38.78
CA THR A 2 17.10 15.61 37.79
C THR A 2 17.80 14.25 37.62
N SER A 3 17.52 13.26 38.48
CA SER A 3 18.19 11.95 38.46
C SER A 3 17.62 10.99 37.40
N THR A 4 16.29 10.94 37.25
CA THR A 4 15.61 10.04 36.30
C THR A 4 15.90 10.36 34.84
N LYS A 5 16.04 11.64 34.47
CA LYS A 5 16.44 12.04 33.11
C LYS A 5 17.87 11.61 32.76
N LYS A 6 18.79 11.58 33.73
CA LYS A 6 20.17 11.09 33.51
C LYS A 6 20.20 9.58 33.30
N ILE A 7 19.37 8.84 34.04
CA ILE A 7 19.25 7.38 33.89
C ILE A 7 18.69 7.02 32.51
N TYR A 8 17.63 7.70 32.07
CA TYR A 8 17.05 7.48 30.74
C TYR A 8 18.04 7.78 29.61
N ARG A 9 18.80 8.87 29.72
CA ARG A 9 19.80 9.23 28.71
C ARG A 9 20.93 8.21 28.64
N LYS A 10 21.34 7.65 29.78
CA LYS A 10 22.35 6.60 29.86
C LYS A 10 21.85 5.30 29.21
N LEU A 11 20.64 4.85 29.56
CA LEU A 11 20.03 3.66 28.96
C LEU A 11 19.84 3.79 27.43
N HIS A 12 19.45 4.98 26.96
CA HIS A 12 19.27 5.24 25.54
C HIS A 12 20.60 5.19 24.78
N ASN A 13 21.67 5.78 25.34
CA ASN A 13 23.00 5.73 24.74
C ASN A 13 23.59 4.32 24.76
N ASP A 14 23.38 3.55 25.83
CA ASP A 14 23.84 2.16 25.92
C ASP A 14 23.12 1.26 24.90
N LYS A 15 21.84 1.52 24.61
CA LYS A 15 21.08 0.82 23.56
C LYS A 15 21.66 1.10 22.17
N ILE A 16 21.90 2.38 21.85
CA ILE A 16 22.51 2.78 20.57
C ILE A 16 23.89 2.14 20.38
N ARG A 17 24.70 2.06 21.45
CA ARG A 17 26.03 1.44 21.39
C ARG A 17 25.96 -0.05 21.10
N LYS A 18 25.03 -0.78 21.74
CA LYS A 18 24.84 -2.22 21.49
C LYS A 18 24.37 -2.50 20.07
N GLU A 19 23.45 -1.69 19.54
CA GLU A 19 22.98 -1.84 18.15
C GLU A 19 24.10 -1.58 17.12
N ALA A 20 25.05 -0.68 17.41
CA ALA A 20 26.23 -0.47 16.58
C ALA A 20 27.20 -1.67 16.63
N GLU A 21 27.50 -2.18 17.83
CA GLU A 21 28.38 -3.35 18.02
C GLU A 21 27.81 -4.65 17.40
N GLU A 22 26.48 -4.75 17.25
CA GLU A 22 25.81 -5.87 16.59
C GLU A 22 25.82 -5.74 15.06
N ARG A 23 25.68 -4.51 14.53
CA ARG A 23 25.89 -4.27 13.09
C ARG A 23 27.30 -4.60 12.65
N ASP A 24 28.32 -4.16 13.39
CA ASP A 24 29.72 -4.40 13.04
C ASP A 24 30.05 -5.90 13.00
N ARG A 25 29.48 -6.70 13.91
CA ARG A 25 29.61 -8.16 13.90
C ARG A 25 28.96 -8.80 12.67
N ASN A 26 27.75 -8.37 12.31
CA ASN A 26 27.07 -8.90 11.14
C ASN A 26 27.77 -8.54 9.82
N THR A 27 28.41 -7.37 9.71
CA THR A 27 29.24 -7.04 8.53
C THR A 27 30.52 -7.86 8.46
N SER A 28 31.16 -8.15 9.61
CA SER A 28 32.35 -9.00 9.69
C SER A 28 32.07 -10.43 9.21
N ASP A 29 30.92 -11.00 9.57
CA ASP A 29 30.57 -12.39 9.22
C ASP A 29 30.22 -12.54 7.73
N CYS A 30 29.77 -11.46 7.06
CA CYS A 30 29.49 -11.47 5.62
C CYS A 30 30.77 -11.51 4.76
N GLU A 31 31.89 -10.94 5.23
CA GLU A 31 33.15 -10.93 4.48
C GLU A 31 33.85 -12.30 4.46
N HIS A 32 33.53 -13.20 5.40
CA HIS A 32 34.15 -14.54 5.47
C HIS A 32 33.44 -15.60 4.63
N HIS A 33 32.22 -15.33 4.13
CA HIS A 33 31.50 -16.27 3.27
C HIS A 33 31.63 -15.99 1.75
N SER A 34 32.18 -14.84 1.35
CA SER A 34 32.31 -14.48 -0.08
C SER A 34 33.64 -14.92 -0.72
N ALA A 35 34.55 -15.58 0.01
CA ALA A 35 35.88 -15.94 -0.47
C ALA A 35 36.03 -17.38 -0.99
N ALA A 36 34.96 -18.18 -1.02
CA ALA A 36 35.03 -19.59 -1.41
C ALA A 36 33.95 -19.98 -2.43
N GLN A 37 34.14 -19.58 -3.70
CA GLN A 37 33.74 -20.35 -4.90
C GLN A 37 34.03 -19.52 -6.16
N VAL A 38 35.25 -19.62 -6.68
CA VAL A 38 35.55 -19.32 -8.09
C VAL A 38 36.36 -20.50 -8.62
N LEU A 39 35.72 -21.37 -9.39
CA LEU A 39 36.40 -22.40 -10.18
C LEU A 39 36.88 -21.80 -11.51
N PRO A 40 38.05 -22.21 -12.03
CA PRO A 40 38.64 -21.62 -13.22
C PRO A 40 37.98 -22.12 -14.51
N VAL A 41 37.63 -21.19 -15.40
CA VAL A 41 37.15 -21.48 -16.76
C VAL A 41 38.34 -21.81 -17.66
N ASN A 42 38.27 -22.98 -18.30
CA ASN A 42 39.25 -23.48 -19.26
C ASN A 42 39.35 -22.60 -20.52
N GLN A 43 40.59 -22.30 -20.90
CA GLN A 43 40.98 -21.79 -22.21
C GLN A 43 40.80 -22.87 -23.27
N VAL A 44 40.14 -22.52 -24.38
CA VAL A 44 40.33 -23.19 -25.68
C VAL A 44 40.56 -22.11 -26.72
N ALA A 45 41.77 -22.12 -27.29
CA ALA A 45 42.18 -21.37 -28.46
C ALA A 45 41.62 -22.04 -29.72
N VAL A 46 41.14 -21.27 -30.70
CA VAL A 46 41.17 -21.64 -32.11
C VAL A 46 41.40 -20.39 -32.96
N ASP A 47 42.32 -20.57 -33.91
CA ASP A 47 42.99 -19.59 -34.75
C ASP A 47 42.14 -18.81 -35.77
N ALA A 48 42.74 -17.70 -36.18
CA ALA A 48 42.38 -16.88 -37.33
C ALA A 48 42.43 -17.64 -38.67
N ARG A 49 41.53 -17.27 -39.59
CA ARG A 49 41.77 -17.32 -41.04
C ARG A 49 40.99 -16.25 -41.78
N GLU A 50 41.72 -15.57 -42.66
CA GLU A 50 41.31 -14.53 -43.59
C GLU A 50 40.35 -15.04 -44.68
N GLY A 51 39.60 -14.13 -45.32
CA GLY A 51 39.34 -14.25 -46.77
C GLY A 51 37.92 -13.95 -47.27
N LYS A 52 37.71 -12.70 -47.67
CA LYS A 52 37.07 -12.20 -48.92
C LYS A 52 35.66 -12.65 -49.34
N SER A 53 34.84 -11.60 -49.50
CA SER A 53 33.77 -11.31 -50.46
C SER A 53 33.37 -12.36 -51.53
N SER A 54 32.06 -12.58 -51.65
CA SER A 54 31.36 -12.47 -52.93
C SER A 54 29.85 -12.25 -52.74
N VAL A 55 29.34 -11.35 -53.56
CA VAL A 55 27.93 -11.04 -53.89
C VAL A 55 27.18 -12.29 -54.36
N PHE A 56 25.90 -12.46 -53.95
CA PHE A 56 24.82 -12.95 -54.83
C PHE A 56 23.44 -12.64 -54.23
N ASP A 57 22.54 -12.22 -55.11
CA ASP A 57 21.16 -11.79 -54.91
C ASP A 57 20.16 -12.95 -54.70
N SER A 58 18.98 -12.52 -54.23
CA SER A 58 17.61 -12.99 -54.54
C SER A 58 17.08 -14.29 -53.94
N ASP A 59 15.91 -14.12 -53.30
CA ASP A 59 14.70 -14.92 -53.34
C ASP A 59 14.84 -16.43 -53.12
N ASP A 60 14.35 -16.91 -51.97
CA ASP A 60 13.46 -18.06 -51.96
C ASP A 60 12.61 -18.13 -50.69
N ALA A 61 11.29 -18.18 -50.94
CA ALA A 61 10.28 -18.45 -49.94
C ALA A 61 10.25 -19.95 -49.66
N HIS A 62 10.39 -20.33 -48.39
CA HIS A 62 9.97 -21.65 -47.92
C HIS A 62 9.20 -21.56 -46.61
N GLN A 63 7.94 -21.98 -46.71
CA GLN A 63 7.11 -22.49 -45.63
C GLN A 63 7.89 -23.49 -44.77
N PHE A 64 7.87 -23.31 -43.46
CA PHE A 64 7.98 -24.41 -42.50
C PHE A 64 6.98 -24.17 -41.37
N ALA A 65 5.92 -24.99 -41.39
CA ALA A 65 5.06 -25.26 -40.26
C ALA A 65 5.53 -26.60 -39.66
N MET A 66 5.89 -26.60 -38.39
CA MET A 66 5.89 -27.73 -37.43
C MET A 66 5.90 -27.04 -36.05
N GLU A 67 4.79 -26.98 -35.30
CA GLU A 67 4.28 -28.05 -34.45
C GLU A 67 5.40 -28.84 -33.77
N ASP A 68 5.72 -28.46 -32.53
CA ASP A 68 6.26 -29.37 -31.53
C ASP A 68 5.60 -29.06 -30.18
N GLU A 69 4.81 -30.04 -29.74
CA GLU A 69 4.11 -30.11 -28.48
C GLU A 69 5.13 -30.29 -27.33
N MET A 70 5.10 -29.41 -26.34
CA MET A 70 5.80 -29.63 -25.07
C MET A 70 4.84 -30.31 -24.07
N PRO A 71 5.14 -31.51 -23.53
CA PRO A 71 4.30 -32.12 -22.52
C PRO A 71 4.52 -31.47 -21.13
N PRO A 72 3.49 -31.38 -20.27
CA PRO A 72 3.64 -30.82 -18.93
C PRO A 72 4.32 -31.82 -17.98
N GLU A 73 5.41 -31.39 -17.34
CA GLU A 73 6.03 -32.10 -16.22
C GLU A 73 5.07 -32.11 -15.01
N ILE A 74 4.55 -33.29 -14.70
CA ILE A 74 3.83 -33.57 -13.46
C ILE A 74 4.88 -33.70 -12.33
N ILE A 75 4.95 -32.69 -11.48
CA ILE A 75 5.70 -32.77 -10.20
C ILE A 75 4.98 -33.78 -9.31
N LYS A 76 5.53 -34.99 -9.18
CA LYS A 76 5.07 -35.98 -8.20
C LYS A 76 5.48 -35.55 -6.81
N LEU A 77 4.53 -35.06 -6.00
CA LEU A 77 4.71 -34.95 -4.55
C LEU A 77 4.96 -36.34 -3.96
N LYS A 78 5.91 -36.40 -3.04
CA LYS A 78 6.30 -37.61 -2.31
C LYS A 78 5.34 -37.79 -1.13
N ASP A 79 4.59 -38.88 -1.10
CA ASP A 79 3.63 -39.15 -0.01
C ASP A 79 4.34 -39.23 1.35
N PRO A 80 3.81 -38.57 2.40
CA PRO A 80 4.33 -38.71 3.76
C PRO A 80 3.96 -40.08 4.36
N PRO A 81 4.76 -40.60 5.33
CA PRO A 81 4.53 -41.90 5.94
C PRO A 81 3.24 -41.93 6.79
N PRO A 82 2.59 -43.10 6.93
CA PRO A 82 1.32 -43.22 7.64
C PRO A 82 1.52 -43.08 9.16
N THR A 83 1.08 -41.96 9.72
CA THR A 83 0.97 -41.77 11.17
C THR A 83 -0.39 -42.27 11.64
N ALA A 84 -0.39 -43.14 12.66
CA ALA A 84 -1.60 -43.73 13.23
C ALA A 84 -2.60 -42.66 13.74
N PRO A 85 -3.92 -42.90 13.65
CA PRO A 85 -4.91 -41.93 14.09
C PRO A 85 -4.91 -41.78 15.62
N PRO A 86 -4.87 -40.55 16.16
CA PRO A 86 -5.11 -40.33 17.58
C PRO A 86 -6.59 -40.53 17.91
N VAL A 87 -6.84 -41.11 19.08
CA VAL A 87 -8.16 -41.29 19.69
C VAL A 87 -8.81 -39.92 19.88
N VAL A 88 -9.96 -39.72 19.25
CA VAL A 88 -10.78 -38.51 19.37
C VAL A 88 -11.70 -38.68 20.59
N GLU A 89 -11.38 -38.02 21.70
CA GLU A 89 -12.39 -37.70 22.71
C GLU A 89 -13.13 -36.44 22.28
N PHE A 90 -14.43 -36.57 22.03
CA PHE A 90 -15.34 -35.46 21.77
C PHE A 90 -15.55 -34.68 23.07
N ILE A 91 -15.09 -33.43 23.12
CA ILE A 91 -15.58 -32.46 24.09
C ILE A 91 -16.66 -31.66 23.37
N GLU A 92 -17.92 -32.01 23.65
CA GLU A 92 -19.08 -31.21 23.25
C GLU A 92 -19.03 -29.86 23.96
N TRP A 93 -18.96 -28.77 23.18
CA TRP A 93 -19.10 -27.42 23.70
C TRP A 93 -20.51 -26.93 23.36
N GLU A 94 -21.43 -27.08 24.32
CA GLU A 94 -22.74 -26.45 24.28
C GLU A 94 -22.60 -24.96 24.59
N GLY A 95 -22.88 -24.13 23.58
CA GLY A 95 -22.80 -22.68 23.71
C GLY A 95 -23.34 -21.95 22.48
N GLY A 96 -24.61 -22.21 22.16
CA GLY A 96 -25.33 -21.48 21.12
C GLY A 96 -25.53 -20.01 21.49
N ILE A 97 -25.24 -19.12 20.55
CA ILE A 97 -25.81 -17.77 20.51
C ILE A 97 -26.30 -17.56 19.08
N GLU A 98 -27.61 -17.74 18.88
CA GLU A 98 -28.31 -17.24 17.70
C GLU A 98 -28.38 -15.72 17.78
N LEU A 99 -27.81 -15.03 16.79
CA LEU A 99 -28.07 -13.62 16.53
C LEU A 99 -28.87 -13.52 15.23
N ALA A 100 -30.18 -13.33 15.36
CA ALA A 100 -31.05 -12.99 14.25
C ALA A 100 -30.70 -11.59 13.70
N PRO A 101 -30.66 -11.39 12.37
CA PRO A 101 -30.51 -10.06 11.80
C PRO A 101 -31.85 -9.30 11.88
N ILE A 102 -31.88 -8.23 12.67
CA ILE A 102 -32.95 -7.22 12.59
C ILE A 102 -32.54 -6.25 11.48
N VAL A 103 -33.16 -6.38 10.32
CA VAL A 103 -33.24 -5.33 9.31
C VAL A 103 -34.55 -4.59 9.56
N PRO A 104 -34.55 -3.28 9.85
CA PRO A 104 -35.75 -2.48 9.67
C PRO A 104 -35.74 -1.89 8.26
N ASP A 105 -36.76 -2.28 7.50
CA ASP A 105 -37.20 -1.60 6.28
C ASP A 105 -37.47 -0.12 6.59
N PHE A 106 -36.84 0.77 5.83
CA PHE A 106 -37.13 2.20 5.83
C PHE A 106 -38.14 2.45 4.71
N ASP A 107 -39.42 2.50 5.07
CA ASP A 107 -40.46 3.12 4.23
C ASP A 107 -40.60 4.60 4.63
N ASP A 108 -40.41 5.45 3.62
CA ASP A 108 -40.59 6.90 3.63
C ASP A 108 -42.09 7.24 3.68
N GLU A 109 -42.59 7.73 4.82
CA GLU A 109 -43.85 8.49 4.91
C GLU A 109 -43.65 9.61 5.94
N ALA A 110 -43.28 10.80 5.47
CA ALA A 110 -43.25 12.03 6.25
C ALA A 110 -44.59 12.75 6.06
N GLU A 111 -45.54 12.50 6.95
CA GLU A 111 -46.75 13.34 7.06
C GLU A 111 -46.48 14.52 8.00
N ASP A 112 -46.65 15.71 7.44
CA ASP A 112 -46.65 17.00 8.13
C ASP A 112 -47.87 17.09 9.08
N LEU A 113 -47.61 17.29 10.37
CA LEU A 113 -48.64 17.63 11.36
C LEU A 113 -48.43 19.07 11.83
N ASP A 114 -49.31 19.95 11.32
CA ASP A 114 -49.52 21.32 11.79
C ASP A 114 -50.12 21.32 13.20
N ASP A 115 -49.42 21.91 14.16
CA ASP A 115 -49.91 22.15 15.53
C ASP A 115 -50.67 23.50 15.60
N ASP A 116 -51.96 23.48 15.25
CA ASP A 116 -52.95 24.46 15.70
C ASP A 116 -53.76 23.87 16.86
N VAL A 117 -53.48 24.27 18.10
CA VAL A 117 -54.43 24.13 19.22
C VAL A 117 -54.33 25.34 20.14
N ASP A 118 -55.23 26.29 19.91
CA ASP A 118 -55.72 27.19 20.96
C ASP A 118 -56.94 26.57 21.66
N ASP A 119 -57.05 26.97 22.92
CA ASP A 119 -58.24 27.07 23.76
C ASP A 119 -58.77 25.91 24.63
N ASP A 120 -59.12 26.37 25.84
CA ASP A 120 -60.09 25.84 26.80
C ASP A 120 -59.80 24.57 27.60
N ALA A 121 -59.36 24.79 28.86
CA ALA A 121 -60.10 24.28 30.02
C ALA A 121 -59.63 24.91 31.34
N ARG A 122 -60.25 26.04 31.72
CA ARG A 122 -60.51 26.32 33.14
C ARG A 122 -61.74 25.52 33.56
N SER A 123 -61.59 24.51 34.42
CA SER A 123 -62.36 24.42 35.67
C SER A 123 -62.04 23.19 36.53
N ARG A 124 -61.88 23.46 37.83
CA ARG A 124 -62.19 22.62 39.00
C ARG A 124 -61.49 21.26 39.12
N ALA A 125 -60.57 21.16 40.07
CA ALA A 125 -60.81 20.40 41.30
C ALA A 125 -59.66 20.58 42.30
N SER A 126 -60.04 20.93 43.52
CA SER A 126 -59.26 20.75 44.74
C SER A 126 -58.76 19.30 44.86
N GLY A 127 -57.45 19.12 44.97
CA GLY A 127 -56.87 17.81 45.27
C GLY A 127 -55.36 17.91 45.40
N THR A 128 -54.89 17.93 46.64
CA THR A 128 -53.49 17.68 47.08
C THR A 128 -52.37 18.23 46.19
N ARG A 129 -51.66 19.26 46.69
CA ARG A 129 -50.30 19.61 46.24
C ARG A 129 -49.33 18.45 46.51
N GLY A 130 -49.45 17.36 45.78
CA GLY A 130 -48.38 16.39 45.59
C GLY A 130 -47.44 16.99 44.58
N GLY A 131 -46.29 17.49 45.03
CA GLY A 131 -45.20 17.82 44.12
C GLY A 131 -44.94 16.64 43.17
N PRO A 132 -44.47 16.89 41.94
CA PRO A 132 -44.19 15.81 41.01
C PRO A 132 -43.33 14.77 41.72
N SER A 133 -43.82 13.53 41.78
CA SER A 133 -43.07 12.40 42.31
C SER A 133 -41.65 12.45 41.74
N MET A 134 -40.65 12.18 42.58
CA MET A 134 -39.24 12.19 42.18
C MET A 134 -39.03 11.40 40.89
N MET A 135 -39.78 10.32 40.68
CA MET A 135 -39.79 9.51 39.47
C MET A 135 -40.19 10.31 38.21
N LYS A 136 -41.17 11.22 38.33
CA LYS A 136 -41.65 12.07 37.23
C LYS A 136 -40.62 13.13 36.85
N LEU A 137 -39.92 13.70 37.83
CA LEU A 137 -38.79 14.60 37.59
C LEU A 137 -37.60 13.88 36.95
N VAL A 138 -37.30 12.66 37.41
CA VAL A 138 -36.23 11.83 36.84
C VAL A 138 -36.55 11.46 35.39
N MET A 139 -37.78 11.02 35.09
CA MET A 139 -38.20 10.73 33.71
C MET A 139 -38.15 11.97 32.81
N GLN A 140 -38.58 13.14 33.30
CA GLN A 140 -38.47 14.38 32.53
C GLN A 140 -37.02 14.77 32.24
N ALA A 141 -36.11 14.60 33.21
CA ALA A 141 -34.68 14.87 33.02
C ALA A 141 -34.04 13.90 32.00
N ILE A 142 -34.41 12.62 32.03
CA ILE A 142 -33.95 11.62 31.06
C ILE A 142 -34.45 11.95 29.65
N LEU A 143 -35.74 12.26 29.51
CA LEU A 143 -36.32 12.61 28.21
C LEU A 143 -35.74 13.91 27.65
N ALA A 144 -35.47 14.91 28.49
CA ALA A 144 -34.79 16.13 28.07
C ALA A 144 -33.36 15.85 27.58
N ARG A 145 -32.63 14.97 28.27
CA ARG A 145 -31.27 14.57 27.88
C ARG A 145 -31.25 13.76 26.59
N LEU A 146 -32.21 12.85 26.41
CA LEU A 146 -32.34 12.08 25.17
C LEU A 146 -32.69 12.99 23.98
N ARG A 147 -33.58 13.97 24.17
CA ARG A 147 -33.89 14.98 23.13
C ARG A 147 -32.67 15.85 22.81
N GLU A 148 -31.86 16.21 23.79
CA GLU A 148 -30.62 16.94 23.56
C GLU A 148 -29.59 16.10 22.77
N GLU A 149 -29.44 14.82 23.08
CA GLU A 149 -28.56 13.93 22.31
C GLU A 149 -29.08 13.63 20.90
N LEU A 150 -30.39 13.48 20.73
CA LEU A 150 -31.02 13.34 19.40
C LEU A 150 -30.84 14.60 18.55
N THR A 151 -30.99 15.79 19.14
CA THR A 151 -30.76 17.05 18.41
C THR A 151 -29.29 17.29 18.11
N ARG A 152 -28.35 16.87 19.00
CA ARG A 152 -26.90 16.91 18.72
C ARG A 152 -26.50 15.96 17.60
N THR A 153 -27.00 14.73 17.59
CA THR A 153 -26.74 13.76 16.52
C THR A 153 -27.35 14.21 15.20
N ARG A 154 -28.58 14.74 15.21
CA ARG A 154 -29.22 15.30 14.02
C ARG A 154 -28.48 16.53 13.49
N ARG A 155 -27.93 17.40 14.35
CA ARG A 155 -27.05 18.52 13.94
C ARG A 155 -25.72 18.03 13.35
N ARG A 156 -25.12 16.96 13.88
CA ARG A 156 -23.91 16.33 13.33
C ARG A 156 -24.17 15.64 11.98
N ALA A 157 -25.37 15.10 11.77
CA ALA A 157 -25.78 14.50 10.50
C ALA A 157 -26.23 15.55 9.45
N ALA A 158 -26.81 16.67 9.90
CA ALA A 158 -27.32 17.74 9.03
C ALA A 158 -26.28 18.82 8.69
N THR A 159 -25.11 18.82 9.34
CA THR A 159 -23.97 19.51 8.75
C THR A 159 -23.49 18.62 7.61
N PRO A 160 -23.65 19.02 6.33
CA PRO A 160 -22.95 18.32 5.26
C PRO A 160 -21.48 18.26 5.70
N PRO A 161 -20.82 17.10 5.66
CA PRO A 161 -19.40 17.03 5.98
C PRO A 161 -18.78 18.13 5.13
N ASP A 162 -18.23 19.12 5.81
CA ASP A 162 -17.56 20.23 5.16
C ASP A 162 -16.52 19.56 4.27
N LEU A 163 -16.84 19.46 2.98
CA LEU A 163 -16.00 18.91 1.92
C LEU A 163 -14.86 19.91 1.67
N THR A 164 -14.30 20.46 2.75
CA THR A 164 -12.86 20.45 2.96
C THR A 164 -12.36 19.06 2.62
N MET A 165 -12.22 18.80 1.33
CA MET A 165 -11.41 17.75 0.76
C MET A 165 -10.10 17.85 1.52
N HIS A 166 -9.96 17.01 2.55
CA HIS A 166 -8.77 17.00 3.37
C HIS A 166 -7.67 16.82 2.33
N LYS A 167 -6.78 17.81 2.22
CA LYS A 167 -5.68 17.77 1.26
C LYS A 167 -4.76 16.66 1.77
N THR A 168 -5.14 15.42 1.51
CA THR A 168 -4.37 14.24 1.86
C THR A 168 -3.16 14.27 0.95
N GLY A 169 -1.98 14.23 1.57
CA GLY A 169 -0.74 13.99 0.83
C GLY A 169 -0.83 12.66 0.09
N ILE A 170 0.05 12.48 -0.88
CA ILE A 170 0.07 11.28 -1.73
C ILE A 170 0.32 10.04 -0.86
N GLU A 171 1.19 10.15 0.13
CA GLU A 171 1.48 9.09 1.11
C GLU A 171 0.24 8.67 1.90
N MET A 172 -0.54 9.63 2.39
CA MET A 172 -1.77 9.35 3.12
C MET A 172 -2.86 8.76 2.21
N GLY A 173 -2.97 9.29 0.99
CA GLY A 173 -3.89 8.75 -0.01
C GLY A 173 -3.58 7.31 -0.37
N ASP A 174 -2.30 6.98 -0.55
CA ASP A 174 -1.82 5.60 -0.80
C ASP A 174 -2.22 4.65 0.35
N ALA A 175 -1.94 5.05 1.60
CA ALA A 175 -2.30 4.26 2.77
C ALA A 175 -3.82 4.04 2.89
N GLN A 176 -4.62 5.09 2.66
CA GLN A 176 -6.09 5.00 2.72
C GLN A 176 -6.68 4.09 1.62
N ILE A 177 -6.16 4.19 0.40
CA ILE A 177 -6.60 3.34 -0.72
C ILE A 177 -6.19 1.88 -0.46
N SER A 178 -4.99 1.65 0.05
CA SER A 178 -4.51 0.32 0.44
C SER A 178 -5.39 -0.31 1.52
N GLU A 179 -5.69 0.43 2.59
CA GLU A 179 -6.58 -0.05 3.65
C GLU A 179 -7.99 -0.34 3.11
N ARG A 180 -8.54 0.54 2.26
CA ARG A 180 -9.88 0.31 1.68
C ARG A 180 -9.94 -0.95 0.81
N ARG A 181 -8.92 -1.16 -0.03
CA ARG A 181 -8.80 -2.38 -0.86
C ARG A 181 -8.67 -3.62 0.00
N HIS A 182 -7.83 -3.55 1.03
CA HIS A 182 -7.61 -4.64 1.98
C HIS A 182 -8.92 -5.09 2.63
N ARG A 183 -9.68 -4.16 3.21
CA ARG A 183 -10.99 -4.46 3.82
C ARG A 183 -11.98 -5.02 2.82
N HIS A 184 -12.07 -4.39 1.65
CA HIS A 184 -12.97 -4.85 0.60
C HIS A 184 -12.65 -6.28 0.15
N ASN A 185 -11.38 -6.60 -0.07
CA ASN A 185 -10.95 -7.94 -0.48
C ASN A 185 -11.25 -8.97 0.61
N LEU A 186 -11.05 -8.64 1.89
CA LEU A 186 -11.40 -9.51 3.00
C LEU A 186 -12.92 -9.74 3.10
N ASP A 187 -13.73 -8.69 3.01
CA ASP A 187 -15.19 -8.81 3.05
C ASP A 187 -15.71 -9.67 1.88
N MET A 188 -15.17 -9.45 0.69
CA MET A 188 -15.53 -10.23 -0.49
C MET A 188 -15.10 -11.69 -0.34
N ALA A 189 -13.90 -11.94 0.19
CA ALA A 189 -13.42 -13.29 0.42
C ALA A 189 -14.32 -14.05 1.41
N GLN A 190 -14.71 -13.41 2.53
CA GLN A 190 -15.63 -13.99 3.52
C GLN A 190 -17.01 -14.30 2.94
N ARG A 191 -17.49 -13.50 1.98
CA ARG A 191 -18.81 -13.71 1.36
C ARG A 191 -18.79 -14.79 0.28
N VAL A 192 -17.70 -14.89 -0.47
CA VAL A 192 -17.64 -15.72 -1.69
C VAL A 192 -17.06 -17.10 -1.42
N TYR A 193 -16.00 -17.20 -0.62
CA TYR A 193 -15.30 -18.46 -0.39
C TYR A 193 -15.86 -19.18 0.85
N ARG A 194 -16.33 -20.42 0.66
CA ARG A 194 -16.90 -21.22 1.75
C ARG A 194 -15.90 -21.55 2.87
N ASP A 195 -14.64 -21.77 2.50
CA ASP A 195 -13.59 -22.18 3.44
C ASP A 195 -12.84 -20.99 4.06
N PHE A 196 -13.22 -19.76 3.70
CA PHE A 196 -12.58 -18.57 4.22
C PHE A 196 -13.12 -18.22 5.61
N PRO A 197 -12.25 -18.01 6.61
CA PRO A 197 -12.69 -17.80 7.98
C PRO A 197 -13.42 -16.46 8.16
N ASN A 198 -14.47 -16.48 8.97
CA ASN A 198 -15.08 -15.25 9.47
C ASN A 198 -14.27 -14.74 10.67
N VAL A 199 -13.35 -13.82 10.40
CA VAL A 199 -12.36 -13.36 11.39
C VAL A 199 -12.81 -12.14 12.19
N GLY A 200 -13.86 -11.44 11.74
CA GLY A 200 -14.41 -10.24 12.40
C GLY A 200 -13.43 -9.07 12.57
N HIS A 201 -12.24 -9.14 11.96
CA HIS A 201 -11.17 -8.16 12.09
C HIS A 201 -10.37 -8.04 10.79
N TYR A 202 -9.85 -6.85 10.48
CA TYR A 202 -9.09 -6.59 9.24
C TYR A 202 -7.58 -6.66 9.40
N ASP A 203 -7.05 -6.50 10.61
CA ASP A 203 -5.61 -6.68 10.88
C ASP A 203 -5.20 -8.16 10.75
N THR A 204 -4.65 -8.50 9.59
CA THR A 204 -4.23 -9.86 9.23
C THR A 204 -3.03 -10.33 10.01
N TRP A 205 -2.18 -9.42 10.49
CA TRP A 205 -1.02 -9.78 11.30
C TRP A 205 -1.44 -10.45 12.62
N LYS A 206 -2.53 -9.98 13.23
CA LYS A 206 -3.08 -10.60 14.45
C LYS A 206 -3.64 -11.99 14.17
N ILE A 207 -4.26 -12.16 13.01
CA ILE A 207 -4.83 -13.44 12.57
C ILE A 207 -3.71 -14.46 12.36
N ASP A 208 -2.65 -14.06 11.66
CA ASP A 208 -1.46 -14.88 11.41
C ASP A 208 -0.77 -15.29 12.70
N VAL A 209 -0.56 -14.33 13.62
CA VAL A 209 0.06 -14.60 14.93
C VAL A 209 -0.77 -15.59 15.74
N LEU A 210 -2.09 -15.45 15.75
CA LEU A 210 -2.97 -16.36 16.46
C LEU A 210 -2.95 -17.76 15.85
N GLN A 211 -3.04 -17.86 14.52
CA GLN A 211 -2.97 -19.14 13.81
C GLN A 211 -1.68 -19.90 14.13
N LYS A 212 -0.54 -19.21 14.03
CA LYS A 212 0.77 -19.81 14.36
C LYS A 212 0.87 -20.25 15.80
N LEU A 213 0.35 -19.46 16.74
CA LEU A 213 0.36 -19.81 18.16
C LEU A 213 -0.45 -21.09 18.43
N VAL A 214 -1.63 -21.22 17.82
CA VAL A 214 -2.49 -22.42 17.96
C VAL A 214 -1.84 -23.62 17.31
N GLU A 215 -1.26 -23.45 16.12
CA GLU A 215 -0.54 -24.51 15.39
C GLU A 215 0.66 -25.01 16.20
N GLN A 216 1.47 -24.12 16.77
CA GLN A 216 2.62 -24.50 17.60
C GLN A 216 2.21 -25.27 18.87
N ASN A 217 1.11 -24.88 19.50
CA ASN A 217 0.67 -25.50 20.75
C ASN A 217 -0.07 -26.82 20.56
N THR A 218 -0.82 -26.96 19.46
CA THR A 218 -1.77 -28.09 19.28
C THR A 218 -1.47 -28.95 18.05
N GLY A 219 -0.62 -28.48 17.14
CA GLY A 219 -0.36 -29.09 15.84
C GLY A 219 -1.51 -28.94 14.84
N LYS A 220 -2.51 -28.09 15.13
CA LYS A 220 -3.70 -27.87 14.30
C LYS A 220 -3.80 -26.42 13.84
N LEU A 221 -4.21 -26.22 12.60
CA LEU A 221 -4.51 -24.90 12.05
C LEU A 221 -5.85 -24.39 12.61
N LEU A 222 -5.86 -23.15 13.10
CA LEU A 222 -7.09 -22.50 13.56
C LEU A 222 -8.03 -22.18 12.39
N PHE A 223 -7.48 -21.68 11.27
CA PHE A 223 -8.22 -21.36 10.06
C PHE A 223 -7.61 -22.07 8.84
N PRO A 224 -8.06 -23.28 8.48
CA PRO A 224 -7.46 -24.06 7.40
C PRO A 224 -7.46 -23.38 6.03
N GLY A 225 -8.47 -22.55 5.73
CA GLY A 225 -8.55 -21.77 4.48
C GLY A 225 -7.80 -20.44 4.51
N TRP A 226 -7.04 -20.15 5.57
CA TRP A 226 -6.26 -18.93 5.72
C TRP A 226 -4.77 -19.21 5.51
N ALA A 227 -4.18 -18.55 4.53
CA ALA A 227 -2.74 -18.56 4.32
C ALA A 227 -2.11 -17.39 5.09
N CYS A 228 -1.15 -17.68 5.97
CA CYS A 228 -0.43 -16.63 6.69
C CYS A 228 0.41 -15.81 5.71
N VAL A 229 0.47 -14.49 5.90
CA VAL A 229 1.27 -13.58 5.06
C VAL A 229 2.75 -13.97 5.08
N SER A 230 3.24 -14.47 6.22
CA SER A 230 4.61 -14.93 6.38
C SER A 230 5.01 -16.14 5.53
N ASP A 231 4.03 -16.87 4.98
CA ASP A 231 4.29 -18.08 4.21
C ASP A 231 4.54 -17.74 2.74
N TYR A 232 4.25 -16.51 2.33
CA TYR A 232 4.55 -15.98 1.02
C TYR A 232 5.99 -15.48 0.97
N PHE A 233 6.62 -15.68 -0.18
CA PHE A 233 7.90 -15.04 -0.49
C PHE A 233 7.68 -13.55 -0.77
N GLU A 234 8.57 -12.72 -0.24
CA GLU A 234 8.62 -11.31 -0.65
C GLU A 234 8.95 -11.24 -2.14
N THR A 235 8.10 -10.54 -2.90
CA THR A 235 8.30 -10.28 -4.32
C THR A 235 8.56 -8.79 -4.52
N ASP A 236 9.23 -8.44 -5.60
CA ASP A 236 9.46 -7.04 -5.98
C ASP A 236 8.19 -6.35 -6.51
N GLU A 237 7.05 -7.04 -6.53
CA GLU A 237 5.78 -6.51 -7.00
C GLU A 237 5.21 -5.50 -6.00
N SER A 238 5.00 -4.26 -6.45
CA SER A 238 4.31 -3.24 -5.69
C SER A 238 2.92 -2.97 -6.25
N PHE A 239 1.96 -2.82 -5.34
CA PHE A 239 0.61 -2.38 -5.68
C PHE A 239 0.50 -0.87 -5.43
N VAL A 240 -0.34 -0.18 -6.20
CA VAL A 240 -0.58 1.30 -6.21
C VAL A 240 0.40 2.11 -7.05
N THR A 241 1.64 2.27 -6.59
CA THR A 241 2.58 3.24 -7.16
C THR A 241 3.64 2.54 -8.00
N VAL A 242 3.35 2.39 -9.29
CA VAL A 242 4.25 1.72 -10.23
C VAL A 242 5.05 2.74 -11.04
N PRO A 243 6.39 2.62 -11.10
CA PRO A 243 7.20 3.44 -12.00
C PRO A 243 6.89 3.08 -13.47
N MET A 244 6.56 4.08 -14.29
CA MET A 244 6.31 3.90 -15.73
C MET A 244 7.50 4.31 -16.63
N HIS A 245 8.72 4.33 -16.10
CA HIS A 245 9.92 4.68 -16.87
C HIS A 245 10.60 3.44 -17.48
N THR A 246 11.32 3.63 -18.58
CA THR A 246 12.16 2.57 -19.18
C THR A 246 13.45 2.37 -18.38
N SER A 247 14.04 1.18 -18.45
CA SER A 247 15.34 0.85 -17.83
C SER A 247 16.42 1.85 -18.22
N ASP A 248 16.50 2.21 -19.50
CA ASP A 248 17.52 3.11 -20.02
C ASP A 248 17.41 4.51 -19.40
N LEU A 249 16.18 4.99 -19.22
CA LEU A 249 15.90 6.28 -18.61
C LEU A 249 16.21 6.25 -17.10
N HIS A 250 15.94 5.12 -16.44
CA HIS A 250 16.30 4.88 -15.06
C HIS A 250 17.81 4.96 -14.85
N ASP A 251 18.57 4.19 -15.63
CA ASP A 251 20.03 4.12 -15.50
C ASP A 251 20.70 5.45 -15.82
N LYS A 252 20.15 6.20 -16.79
CA LYS A 252 20.64 7.55 -17.12
C LYS A 252 20.38 8.52 -15.96
N LEU A 253 19.23 8.43 -15.29
CA LEU A 253 18.91 9.25 -14.13
C LEU A 253 19.83 8.92 -12.94
N LEU A 254 20.06 7.64 -12.66
CA LEU A 254 20.98 7.20 -11.60
C LEU A 254 22.39 7.77 -11.80
N ARG A 255 22.94 7.58 -13.01
CA ARG A 255 24.26 8.12 -13.38
C ARG A 255 24.32 9.64 -13.23
N LYS A 256 23.26 10.35 -13.64
CA LYS A 256 23.21 11.81 -13.51
C LYS A 256 23.21 12.26 -12.04
N VAL A 257 22.44 11.59 -11.20
CA VAL A 257 22.37 11.94 -9.77
C VAL A 257 23.71 11.66 -9.10
N GLN A 258 24.34 10.52 -9.38
CA GLN A 258 25.68 10.20 -8.88
C GLN A 258 26.70 11.29 -9.25
N GLN A 259 26.71 11.74 -10.50
CA GLN A 259 27.58 12.85 -10.94
C GLN A 259 27.33 14.15 -10.15
N LEU A 260 26.07 14.46 -9.84
CA LEU A 260 25.73 15.65 -9.06
C LEU A 260 26.19 15.52 -7.60
N GLU A 261 26.13 14.33 -7.03
CA GLU A 261 26.63 14.02 -5.68
C GLU A 261 28.15 14.15 -5.60
N GLU A 262 28.88 13.64 -6.60
CA GLU A 262 30.34 13.71 -6.69
C GLU A 262 30.89 15.15 -6.77
N ILE A 263 30.18 16.05 -7.46
CA ILE A 263 30.56 17.47 -7.58
C ILE A 263 30.46 18.19 -6.21
N GLY A 264 29.74 17.62 -5.24
CA GLY A 264 29.54 18.17 -3.92
C GLY A 264 28.46 19.25 -3.88
N GLY A 265 27.58 19.19 -2.87
CA GLY A 265 26.52 20.18 -2.66
C GLY A 265 25.15 19.84 -3.31
N TYR A 266 25.02 18.65 -3.89
CA TYR A 266 23.72 18.15 -4.34
C TYR A 266 22.91 17.57 -3.19
N HIS A 267 21.96 18.37 -2.71
CA HIS A 267 20.93 17.94 -1.77
C HIS A 267 19.57 18.46 -2.26
N PRO A 268 18.78 17.65 -2.98
CA PRO A 268 17.47 18.07 -3.45
C PRO A 268 16.55 18.26 -2.24
N ARG A 269 15.94 19.45 -2.13
CA ARG A 269 14.97 19.74 -1.07
C ARG A 269 13.61 19.18 -1.49
N LEU A 270 13.41 17.89 -1.27
CA LEU A 270 12.18 17.19 -1.56
C LEU A 270 11.18 17.29 -0.39
N SER A 271 9.89 17.48 -0.69
CA SER A 271 8.82 17.37 0.31
C SER A 271 8.60 15.91 0.74
N SER A 272 7.84 15.68 1.81
CA SER A 272 7.54 14.32 2.29
C SER A 272 6.90 13.46 1.19
N ASP A 273 5.87 13.98 0.52
CA ASP A 273 5.18 13.27 -0.58
C ASP A 273 6.12 12.92 -1.73
N VAL A 274 7.03 13.83 -2.07
CA VAL A 274 7.98 13.61 -3.18
C VAL A 274 9.03 12.57 -2.77
N LYS A 275 9.46 12.55 -1.51
CA LYS A 275 10.33 11.48 -0.97
C LYS A 275 9.61 10.14 -0.95
N PHE A 276 8.33 10.13 -0.58
CA PHE A 276 7.50 8.93 -0.61
C PHE A 276 7.43 8.34 -2.02
N ILE A 277 7.19 9.17 -3.04
CA ILE A 277 7.20 8.72 -4.44
C ILE A 277 8.58 8.19 -4.85
N CYS A 278 9.67 8.92 -4.55
CA CYS A 278 11.03 8.45 -4.85
C CYS A 278 11.29 7.05 -4.27
N LYS A 279 10.93 6.86 -2.99
CA LYS A 279 11.07 5.58 -2.30
C LYS A 279 10.22 4.50 -2.98
N SER A 280 8.96 4.79 -3.28
CA SER A 280 8.03 3.82 -3.86
C SER A 280 8.42 3.39 -5.28
N TRP A 281 9.03 4.29 -6.05
CA TRP A 281 9.48 4.02 -7.42
C TRP A 281 10.93 3.54 -7.50
N GLY A 282 11.65 3.49 -6.38
CA GLY A 282 13.08 3.15 -6.35
C GLY A 282 13.96 4.15 -7.13
N VAL A 283 13.56 5.42 -7.22
CA VAL A 283 14.29 6.46 -7.98
C VAL A 283 14.81 7.57 -7.07
N PRO A 284 15.97 8.18 -7.36
CA PRO A 284 16.49 9.29 -6.57
C PRO A 284 15.67 10.57 -6.74
N LEU A 285 15.05 10.76 -7.91
CA LEU A 285 14.18 11.88 -8.23
C LEU A 285 12.94 11.38 -8.97
N PRO A 286 11.74 11.93 -8.69
CA PRO A 286 10.54 11.47 -9.34
C PRO A 286 10.33 12.16 -10.69
N PHE A 287 9.73 11.43 -11.62
CA PHE A 287 9.28 11.95 -12.90
C PHE A 287 7.99 12.75 -12.77
N LEU A 288 8.13 14.08 -12.67
CA LEU A 288 6.99 14.99 -12.48
C LEU A 288 6.59 15.66 -13.80
N PRO A 289 5.33 16.10 -14.00
CA PRO A 289 4.95 16.88 -15.18
C PRO A 289 5.77 18.18 -15.35
N VAL A 290 5.75 18.77 -16.54
CA VAL A 290 6.34 20.10 -16.81
C VAL A 290 5.45 21.15 -16.15
N ILE A 291 5.98 21.81 -15.12
CA ILE A 291 5.22 22.81 -14.34
C ILE A 291 6.05 24.08 -14.15
N ARG A 292 7.36 23.95 -13.94
CA ARG A 292 8.20 25.08 -13.56
C ARG A 292 8.64 25.88 -14.77
N ARG A 293 8.82 27.20 -14.60
CA ARG A 293 9.31 28.09 -15.66
C ARG A 293 10.66 27.66 -16.25
N GLY A 294 11.56 27.13 -15.41
CA GLY A 294 12.85 26.59 -15.87
C GLY A 294 12.67 25.39 -16.82
N GLU A 295 11.71 24.52 -16.53
CA GLU A 295 11.36 23.37 -17.37
C GLU A 295 10.74 23.81 -18.70
N CYS A 296 9.83 24.79 -18.68
CA CYS A 296 9.25 25.32 -19.93
C CYS A 296 10.31 25.94 -20.86
N ARG A 297 11.29 26.66 -20.27
CA ARG A 297 12.42 27.22 -21.02
C ARG A 297 13.32 26.13 -21.58
N LEU A 298 13.64 25.11 -20.77
CA LEU A 298 14.42 23.96 -21.21
C LEU A 298 13.73 23.23 -22.37
N PHE A 299 12.42 23.00 -22.27
CA PHE A 299 11.64 22.40 -23.35
C PHE A 299 11.79 23.18 -24.66
N SER A 300 11.61 24.50 -24.60
CA SER A 300 11.74 25.37 -25.78
C SER A 300 13.16 25.35 -26.36
N MET A 301 14.18 25.34 -25.50
CA MET A 301 15.58 25.28 -25.90
C MET A 301 15.92 23.96 -26.61
N LEU A 302 15.53 22.81 -26.04
CA LEU A 302 15.79 21.49 -26.63
C LEU A 302 15.03 21.31 -27.95
N MET A 303 13.82 21.86 -28.06
CA MET A 303 13.05 21.85 -29.30
C MET A 303 13.74 22.61 -30.44
N LEU A 304 14.26 23.81 -30.14
CA LEU A 304 14.86 24.68 -31.15
C LEU A 304 16.28 24.24 -31.55
N ASN A 305 17.07 23.74 -30.59
CA ASN A 305 18.49 23.52 -30.80
C ASN A 305 18.82 22.07 -31.18
N ASP A 306 18.22 21.08 -30.49
CA ASP A 306 18.74 19.71 -30.51
C ASP A 306 17.89 18.75 -31.35
N LEU A 307 16.56 18.94 -31.35
CA LEU A 307 15.65 17.94 -31.88
C LEU A 307 15.24 18.18 -33.34
N GLN A 308 15.16 19.44 -33.81
CA GLN A 308 14.62 19.88 -35.12
C GLN A 308 13.18 19.43 -35.42
N LYS A 309 12.81 18.21 -35.05
CA LYS A 309 11.49 17.58 -35.05
C LYS A 309 11.24 16.97 -33.67
N PHE A 310 10.02 17.12 -33.16
CA PHE A 310 9.65 16.58 -31.85
C PHE A 310 9.74 15.04 -31.82
N ASP A 311 10.56 14.54 -30.89
CA ASP A 311 10.69 13.13 -30.51
C ASP A 311 10.68 13.08 -28.98
N ASP A 312 9.62 12.51 -28.41
CA ASP A 312 9.36 12.48 -26.96
C ASP A 312 10.36 11.59 -26.21
N ASN A 313 10.73 10.45 -26.78
CA ASN A 313 11.73 9.56 -26.19
C ASN A 313 13.11 10.20 -26.21
N ARG A 314 13.53 10.75 -27.36
CA ARG A 314 14.84 11.40 -27.46
C ARG A 314 14.92 12.64 -26.58
N MET A 315 13.85 13.43 -26.52
CA MET A 315 13.79 14.59 -25.62
C MET A 315 13.91 14.18 -24.15
N ALA A 316 13.23 13.12 -23.70
CA ALA A 316 13.32 12.65 -22.32
C ALA A 316 14.76 12.28 -21.94
N HIS A 317 15.52 11.67 -22.86
CA HIS A 317 16.92 11.35 -22.63
C HIS A 317 17.80 12.60 -22.55
N LEU A 318 17.64 13.56 -23.46
CA LEU A 318 18.39 14.82 -23.42
C LEU A 318 18.05 15.63 -22.16
N TRP A 319 16.79 15.58 -21.73
CA TRP A 319 16.30 16.28 -20.55
C TRP A 319 17.08 15.92 -19.28
N ILE A 320 17.44 14.63 -19.12
CA ILE A 320 18.17 14.16 -17.95
C ILE A 320 19.51 14.90 -17.76
N GLU A 321 20.16 15.31 -18.83
CA GLU A 321 21.45 16.01 -18.76
C GLU A 321 21.35 17.36 -18.03
N HIS A 322 20.15 17.95 -18.03
CA HIS A 322 19.83 19.21 -17.38
C HIS A 322 19.13 19.06 -16.02
N VAL A 323 18.89 17.82 -15.56
CA VAL A 323 18.24 17.57 -14.26
C VAL A 323 19.12 18.07 -13.12
N ASN A 324 18.49 18.78 -12.18
CA ASN A 324 19.15 19.35 -11.01
C ASN A 324 18.39 19.14 -9.69
N GLY A 325 17.22 18.50 -9.72
CA GLY A 325 16.42 18.16 -8.52
C GLY A 325 15.89 19.36 -7.73
N ARG A 326 15.98 20.58 -8.27
CA ARG A 326 15.45 21.82 -7.66
C ARG A 326 14.43 22.49 -8.56
N ASP A 327 14.86 22.84 -9.76
CA ASP A 327 14.05 23.54 -10.77
C ASP A 327 13.70 22.65 -11.95
N ILE A 328 14.53 21.66 -12.24
CA ILE A 328 14.37 20.74 -13.38
C ILE A 328 14.34 19.32 -12.82
N PHE A 329 13.16 18.71 -12.91
CA PHE A 329 12.93 17.30 -12.58
C PHE A 329 12.93 16.44 -13.85
N PRO A 330 13.27 15.15 -13.75
CA PRO A 330 13.19 14.25 -14.89
C PRO A 330 11.75 14.14 -15.41
N LYS A 331 11.59 13.83 -16.70
CA LYS A 331 10.29 13.74 -17.39
C LYS A 331 10.14 12.41 -18.11
N LEU A 332 8.92 11.87 -18.11
CA LEU A 332 8.56 10.73 -18.96
C LEU A 332 8.27 11.21 -20.39
N PRO A 333 8.50 10.37 -21.41
CA PRO A 333 8.11 10.67 -22.80
C PRO A 333 6.63 11.07 -22.92
N VAL A 334 5.74 10.35 -22.24
CA VAL A 334 4.29 10.64 -22.24
C VAL A 334 3.98 12.03 -21.66
N GLN A 335 4.72 12.47 -20.64
CA GLN A 335 4.55 13.80 -20.05
C GLN A 335 4.98 14.90 -21.03
N LEU A 336 6.10 14.71 -21.72
CA LEU A 336 6.60 15.64 -22.74
C LEU A 336 5.68 15.71 -23.96
N LYS A 337 5.20 14.56 -24.43
CA LYS A 337 4.21 14.46 -25.50
C LYS A 337 2.91 15.17 -25.15
N LYS A 338 2.45 15.02 -23.91
CA LYS A 338 1.28 15.74 -23.40
C LYS A 338 1.54 17.25 -23.39
N TYR A 339 2.70 17.70 -22.90
CA TYR A 339 3.06 19.11 -22.87
C TYR A 339 3.15 19.75 -24.26
N HIS A 340 3.75 19.07 -25.24
CA HIS A 340 3.85 19.55 -26.63
C HIS A 340 2.49 19.76 -27.32
N ARG A 341 1.45 19.04 -26.89
CA ARG A 341 0.10 19.15 -27.48
C ARG A 341 -0.71 20.33 -26.95
N TYR A 342 -0.31 20.90 -25.81
CA TYR A 342 -0.89 22.12 -25.26
C TYR A 342 -0.15 23.33 -25.81
#